data_AF-A0A6C0CES7-F1
#
_entry.id   AF-A0A6C0CES7-F1
#
_cell.length_a   1.000
_cell.length_b   1.000
_cell.length_c   1.000
_cell.angle_alpha   90.00
_cell.angle_beta   90.00
_cell.angle_gamma   90.00
#
_symmetry.space_group_name_H-M   'P 1'
#
loop_
_entity.id
_entity.type
_entity.pdbx_description
1 polymer ?
#
loop_
_entity_poly.entity_id
_entity_poly.type
_entity_poly.pdbx_seq_one_letter_code
_entity_poly.pdbx_strand_id
1 'polypeptide(L)'
;MGGQSAFAFLDPYDPQRVNYYFMGDSAMNDIKKYLMEPYNVMKDCAKPLFKGNCTLQEYKNREFQDEHDLVGACIIMPDSIVVYDQETIVIYRRRRE
;
A
#
# COMPACT_ATOMS: atom_id res chain seq x y z
N MET A 1 -13.34 7.74 -15.69
CA MET A 1 -13.62 7.69 -14.24
C MET A 1 -12.32 7.26 -13.60
N GLY A 2 -11.64 8.16 -12.90
CA GLY A 2 -10.32 7.88 -12.32
C GLY A 2 -10.52 7.25 -10.95
N GLY A 3 -10.00 6.06 -10.74
CA GLY A 3 -10.02 5.41 -9.44
C GLY A 3 -8.88 5.92 -8.55
N GLN A 4 -8.97 5.67 -7.24
CA GLN A 4 -7.86 5.88 -6.32
C GLN A 4 -7.41 4.57 -5.70
N SER A 5 -6.19 4.54 -5.19
CA SER A 5 -5.58 3.39 -4.55
C SER A 5 -5.03 3.79 -3.20
N ALA A 6 -5.12 2.89 -2.23
CA ALA A 6 -4.48 3.09 -0.94
C ALA A 6 -3.05 2.53 -0.96
N PHE A 7 -2.13 3.25 -0.35
CA PHE A 7 -0.76 2.83 -0.12
C PHE A 7 -0.48 2.90 1.36
N ALA A 8 0.16 1.87 1.90
CA ALA A 8 0.38 1.74 3.32
C ALA A 8 1.79 1.28 3.66
N PHE A 9 2.25 1.70 4.84
CA PHE A 9 3.43 1.18 5.50
C PHE A 9 3.03 0.56 6.84
N LEU A 10 3.69 -0.53 7.22
CA LEU A 10 3.53 -1.10 8.56
C LEU A 10 3.96 -0.07 9.62
N ASP A 11 3.19 0.00 10.70
CA ASP A 11 3.57 0.80 11.85
C ASP A 11 4.88 0.25 12.46
N PRO A 12 5.87 1.10 12.77
CA PRO A 12 7.16 0.65 13.29
C PRO A 12 7.07 0.06 14.71
N TYR A 13 6.01 0.35 15.46
CA TYR A 13 5.80 -0.10 16.83
C TYR A 13 4.76 -1.21 16.96
N ASP A 14 3.83 -1.31 16.00
CA ASP A 14 2.79 -2.34 15.98
C ASP A 14 2.62 -2.95 14.57
N PRO A 15 3.13 -4.16 14.31
CA PRO A 15 3.02 -4.80 13.00
C PRO A 15 1.59 -5.22 12.64
N GLN A 16 0.63 -5.12 13.58
CA GLN A 16 -0.80 -5.30 13.31
C GLN A 16 -1.48 -4.01 12.85
N ARG A 17 -0.73 -2.92 12.66
CA ARG A 17 -1.26 -1.63 12.18
C ARG A 17 -0.54 -1.13 10.95
N VAL A 18 -1.25 -0.33 10.18
CA VAL A 18 -0.72 0.35 9.00
C VAL A 18 -1.03 1.84 9.05
N ASN A 19 -0.13 2.64 8.50
CA ASN A 19 -0.36 4.05 8.20
C ASN A 19 -0.52 4.17 6.68
N TYR A 20 -1.63 4.75 6.22
CA TYR A 20 -1.99 4.77 4.81
C TYR A 20 -2.21 6.17 4.25
N TYR A 21 -2.09 6.27 2.94
CA TYR A 21 -2.38 7.46 2.13
C TYR A 21 -3.00 7.03 0.79
N PHE A 22 -3.62 7.97 0.10
CA PHE A 22 -4.27 7.70 -1.19
C PHE A 22 -3.46 8.29 -2.35
N MET A 23 -3.45 7.58 -3.47
CA MET A 23 -2.87 8.00 -4.74
C MET A 23 -3.85 7.69 -5.88
N GLY A 24 -3.67 8.33 -7.04
CA GLY A 24 -4.44 7.96 -8.23
C GLY A 24 -4.12 6.54 -8.72
N ASP A 25 -5.10 5.90 -9.37
CA ASP A 25 -5.03 4.53 -9.91
C ASP A 25 -3.75 4.22 -10.74
N SER A 26 -3.26 5.20 -11.50
CA SER A 26 -2.02 5.08 -12.28
C SER A 26 -0.80 4.66 -11.45
N ALA A 27 -0.80 4.93 -10.14
CA ALA A 27 0.28 4.53 -9.24
C ALA A 27 0.41 3.01 -9.09
N MET A 28 -0.68 2.25 -9.22
CA MET A 28 -0.62 0.78 -9.16
C MET A 28 0.05 0.18 -10.39
N ASN A 29 -0.13 0.79 -11.57
CA ASN A 29 0.54 0.33 -12.80
C ASN A 29 2.07 0.43 -12.70
N ASP A 30 2.54 1.41 -11.93
CA ASP A 30 3.95 1.68 -11.71
C ASP A 30 4.52 1.07 -10.43
N ILE A 31 3.76 0.22 -9.71
CA ILE A 31 4.15 -0.29 -8.39
C ILE A 31 5.48 -1.05 -8.39
N LYS A 32 5.85 -1.65 -9.51
CA LYS A 32 7.13 -2.36 -9.68
C LYS A 32 8.33 -1.41 -9.61
N LYS A 33 8.16 -0.12 -9.96
CA LYS A 33 9.22 0.88 -9.84
C LYS A 33 9.56 1.13 -8.37
N TYR A 34 8.54 1.18 -7.51
CA TYR A 34 8.72 1.33 -6.06
C TYR A 34 9.49 0.17 -5.44
N LEU A 35 9.45 -1.03 -6.03
CA LEU A 35 10.30 -2.11 -5.55
C LEU A 35 11.77 -1.74 -5.61
N MET A 36 12.24 -0.92 -6.56
CA MET A 36 13.67 -0.57 -6.71
C MET A 36 14.11 0.56 -5.78
N GLU A 37 13.15 1.30 -5.22
CA GLU A 37 13.44 2.43 -4.34
C GLU A 37 13.84 1.98 -2.93
N PRO A 38 14.68 2.76 -2.22
CA PRO A 38 14.99 2.47 -0.82
C PRO A 38 13.74 2.62 0.07
N TYR A 39 13.43 1.58 0.85
CA TYR A 39 12.24 1.54 1.71
C TYR A 39 12.11 2.76 2.65
N ASN A 40 13.21 3.15 3.29
CA ASN A 40 13.21 4.29 4.22
C ASN A 40 12.89 5.61 3.52
N VAL A 41 13.39 5.79 2.30
CA VAL A 41 13.10 6.99 1.48
C VAL A 41 11.62 7.03 1.13
N MET A 42 11.05 5.92 0.66
CA MET A 42 9.61 5.85 0.36
C MET A 42 8.77 6.15 1.60
N LYS A 43 9.12 5.56 2.75
CA LYS A 43 8.41 5.78 4.02
C LYS A 43 8.48 7.25 4.46
N ASP A 44 9.65 7.88 4.38
CA ASP A 44 9.83 9.28 4.77
C ASP A 44 9.11 10.25 3.83
N CYS A 45 9.11 9.99 2.53
CA CYS A 45 8.35 10.75 1.55
C CYS A 45 6.82 10.62 1.75
N ALA A 46 6.35 9.46 2.22
CA ALA A 46 4.93 9.19 2.42
C ALA A 46 4.38 9.74 3.75
N LYS A 47 5.21 9.88 4.79
CA LYS A 47 4.81 10.43 6.11
C LYS A 47 3.91 11.67 6.04
N PRO A 48 4.24 12.74 5.30
CA PRO A 48 3.39 13.93 5.21
C PRO A 48 2.07 13.70 4.45
N LEU A 49 1.95 12.60 3.70
CA LEU A 49 0.78 12.25 2.91
C LEU A 49 -0.21 11.37 3.67
N PHE A 50 0.19 10.79 4.81
CA PHE A 50 -0.67 9.89 5.59
C PHE A 50 -2.02 10.54 5.91
N LYS A 51 -3.08 9.83 5.55
CA LYS A 51 -4.47 10.23 5.76
C LYS A 51 -5.07 9.58 7.00
N GLY A 52 -4.56 8.42 7.41
CA GLY A 52 -5.05 7.71 8.57
C GLY A 52 -4.20 6.49 8.92
N ASN A 53 -4.67 5.77 9.92
CA ASN A 53 -4.15 4.48 10.31
C ASN A 53 -5.31 3.55 10.69
N CYS A 54 -5.10 2.26 10.53
CA CYS A 54 -6.05 1.22 10.91
C CYS A 54 -5.29 -0.08 11.19
N THR A 55 -6.01 -1.12 11.63
CA THR A 55 -5.42 -2.44 11.75
C THR A 55 -5.14 -3.03 10.37
N LEU A 56 -4.16 -3.93 10.33
CA LEU A 56 -3.78 -4.66 9.14
C LEU A 56 -4.92 -5.53 8.61
N GLN A 57 -5.82 -6.01 9.47
CA GLN A 57 -6.99 -6.77 9.05
C GLN A 57 -8.05 -5.87 8.40
N GLU A 58 -8.35 -4.70 8.99
CA GLU A 58 -9.27 -3.72 8.40
C GLU A 58 -8.78 -3.26 7.03
N TYR A 59 -7.50 -2.89 6.91
CA TYR A 59 -6.93 -2.39 5.65
C TYR A 59 -7.03 -3.39 4.49
N LYS A 60 -6.97 -4.69 4.79
CA LYS A 60 -7.05 -5.77 3.80
C LYS A 60 -8.50 -6.11 3.42
N ASN A 61 -9.45 -5.70 4.25
CA ASN A 61 -10.85 -6.05 4.04
C ASN A 61 -11.39 -5.32 2.80
N ARG A 62 -12.33 -5.97 2.11
CA ARG A 62 -13.06 -5.39 0.99
C ARG A 62 -13.87 -4.18 1.43
N GLU A 63 -14.42 -4.20 2.64
CA GLU A 63 -15.18 -3.08 3.20
C GLU A 63 -14.35 -1.79 3.19
N PHE A 64 -13.06 -1.85 3.55
CA PHE A 64 -12.18 -0.69 3.49
C PHE A 64 -11.99 -0.16 2.05
N GLN A 65 -11.92 -1.06 1.06
CA GLN A 65 -11.83 -0.66 -0.35
C GLN A 65 -13.13 -0.03 -0.83
N ASP A 66 -14.27 -0.60 -0.49
CA ASP A 66 -15.59 -0.11 -0.89
C ASP A 66 -15.92 1.24 -0.20
N GLU A 67 -15.59 1.41 1.09
CA GLU A 67 -15.76 2.65 1.85
C GLU A 67 -14.97 3.83 1.26
N HIS A 68 -13.82 3.53 0.64
CA HIS A 68 -12.93 4.54 0.08
C HIS A 68 -12.92 4.55 -1.46
N ASP A 69 -13.82 3.83 -2.13
CA ASP A 69 -13.89 3.75 -3.60
C ASP A 69 -12.52 3.42 -4.24
N LEU A 70 -11.84 2.41 -3.67
CA LEU A 70 -10.49 2.02 -4.08
C LEU A 70 -10.52 1.03 -5.24
N VAL A 71 -9.61 1.21 -6.21
CA VAL A 71 -9.28 0.17 -7.20
C VAL A 71 -8.33 -0.88 -6.63
N GLY A 72 -7.68 -0.58 -5.51
CA GLY A 72 -6.84 -1.52 -4.77
C GLY A 72 -6.10 -0.87 -3.61
N ALA A 73 -5.55 -1.72 -2.75
CA ALA A 73 -4.81 -1.35 -1.56
C ALA A 73 -3.43 -2.05 -1.54
N CYS A 74 -2.38 -1.27 -1.33
CA CYS A 74 -1.00 -1.73 -1.39
C CYS A 74 -0.34 -1.58 -0.01
N ILE A 75 0.44 -2.59 0.39
CA ILE A 75 1.30 -2.54 1.57
C ILE A 75 2.75 -2.61 1.11
N ILE A 76 3.48 -1.53 1.30
CA ILE A 76 4.90 -1.43 1.01
C ILE A 76 5.67 -1.97 2.21
N MET A 77 6.48 -2.99 1.97
CA MET A 77 7.37 -3.62 2.96
C MET A 77 8.83 -3.52 2.47
N PRO A 78 9.84 -3.76 3.34
CA PRO A 78 11.24 -3.58 2.97
C PRO A 78 11.69 -4.33 1.71
N ASP A 79 11.23 -5.58 1.53
CA ASP A 79 11.67 -6.45 0.42
C ASP A 79 10.55 -6.78 -0.59
N SER A 80 9.34 -6.28 -0.37
CA SER A 80 8.17 -6.65 -1.17
C SER A 80 7.04 -5.65 -1.05
N ILE A 81 6.14 -5.68 -2.03
CA ILE A 81 4.88 -4.93 -2.02
C ILE A 81 3.75 -5.93 -2.19
N VAL A 82 2.80 -5.90 -1.26
CA VAL A 82 1.60 -6.73 -1.32
C VAL A 82 0.46 -5.87 -1.80
N VAL A 83 -0.23 -6.31 -2.83
CA VAL A 83 -1.34 -5.61 -3.46
C VAL A 83 -2.60 -6.44 -3.31
N TYR A 84 -3.64 -5.82 -2.77
CA TYR A 84 -4.99 -6.32 -2.68
C TYR A 84 -5.82 -5.58 -3.73
N ASP A 85 -6.38 -6.30 -4.69
CA ASP A 85 -7.48 -5.77 -5.50
C ASP A 85 -8.79 -6.44 -5.06
N GLN A 86 -9.88 -6.24 -5.81
CA GLN A 86 -11.20 -6.76 -5.44
C GLN A 86 -11.27 -8.31 -5.39
N GLU A 87 -10.41 -9.01 -6.12
CA GLU A 87 -10.52 -10.46 -6.33
C GLU A 87 -9.22 -11.22 -6.04
N THR A 88 -8.09 -10.52 -6.00
CA THR A 88 -6.76 -11.11 -6.00
C THR A 88 -5.81 -10.45 -5.01
N ILE A 89 -4.82 -11.24 -4.61
CA ILE A 89 -3.68 -10.78 -3.82
C ILE A 89 -2.43 -11.04 -4.64
N VAL A 90 -1.72 -9.97 -5.01
CA VAL A 90 -0.48 -10.03 -5.78
C VAL A 90 0.68 -9.59 -4.91
N ILE A 91 1.72 -10.43 -4.82
CA ILE A 91 2.94 -10.12 -4.07
C ILE A 91 4.07 -9.87 -5.06
N TYR A 92 4.54 -8.63 -5.10
CA TYR A 92 5.76 -8.26 -5.81
C TYR A 92 6.95 -8.36 -4.86
N ARG A 93 7.98 -9.11 -5.25
CA ARG A 93 9.20 -9.27 -4.45
C ARG A 93 10.42 -9.09 -5.33
N ARG A 94 11.46 -8.42 -4.83
CA ARG A 94 12.76 -8.39 -5.52
C ARG A 94 13.29 -9.82 -5.66
N ARG A 95 13.81 -10.18 -6.83
CA ARG A 95 14.60 -11.41 -6.97
C ARG A 95 15.88 -11.23 -6.16
N ARG A 96 16.22 -12.22 -5.34
CA ARG A 96 17.53 -12.30 -4.70
C ARG A 96 18.51 -12.72 -5.80
N GLU A 97 19.55 -11.94 -6.00
CA GLU A 97 20.72 -12.33 -6.79
C GLU A 97 21.53 -13.40 -6.05
#